data_AF-A0A0F3H019-F1
#
_entry.id   AF-A0A0F3H019-F1
#
_cell.length_a   1.000
_cell.length_b   1.000
_cell.length_c   1.000
_cell.angle_alpha   90.00
_cell.angle_beta   90.00
_cell.angle_gamma   90.00
#
_symmetry.space_group_name_H-M   'P 1'
#
loop_
_entity.id
_entity.type
_entity.pdbx_description
1 polymer ?
#
loop_
_entity_poly.entity_id
_entity_poly.type
_entity_poly.pdbx_seq_one_letter_code
_entity_poly.pdbx_strand_id
1 'polypeptide(L)' 'MSAAEKEKENERVVFNFVGVELPAIAKFVSELTSKNLIFDDQLKGKITIVAPSPLNKADAFRLFTSVLEILSY' A
#
# COMPACT_ATOMS: atom_id res chain seq x y z
N MET A 1 -12.93 20.60 7.31
CA MET A 1 -11.89 19.63 6.96
C MET A 1 -10.63 20.41 6.60
N SER A 2 -9.54 20.12 7.32
CA SER A 2 -8.43 21.05 7.58
C SER A 2 -7.35 21.04 6.50
N ALA A 3 -6.74 22.19 6.25
CA ALA A 3 -5.70 22.42 5.24
C ALA A 3 -4.37 21.65 5.45
N ALA A 4 -4.23 20.87 6.52
CA ALA A 4 -3.03 20.09 6.82
C ALA A 4 -2.92 18.74 6.08
N GLU A 5 -4.01 18.27 5.43
CA GLU A 5 -3.99 17.03 4.65
C GLU A 5 -3.36 17.20 3.26
N LYS A 6 -3.33 18.43 2.71
CA LYS A 6 -2.90 18.71 1.33
C LYS A 6 -1.38 18.71 1.10
N GLU A 7 -0.55 18.94 2.12
CA GLU A 7 0.91 19.00 1.94
C GLU A 7 1.60 17.64 2.02
N LYS A 8 1.06 16.68 2.78
CA LYS A 8 1.56 15.29 2.81
C LYS A 8 1.09 14.44 1.62
N GLU A 9 0.21 14.97 0.78
CA GLU A 9 -0.32 14.33 -0.44
C GLU A 9 0.65 14.41 -1.63
N ASN A 10 1.64 15.30 -1.59
CA ASN A 10 2.50 15.55 -2.74
C ASN A 10 3.75 14.65 -2.81
N GLU A 11 3.95 13.79 -1.80
CA GLU A 11 5.04 12.82 -1.78
C GLU A 11 4.63 11.63 -2.66
N ARG A 12 5.15 11.64 -3.90
CA ARG A 12 4.85 10.61 -4.90
C ARG A 12 5.90 9.51 -4.85
N VAL A 13 5.46 8.28 -4.64
CA VAL A 13 6.30 7.10 -4.53
C VAL A 13 6.00 6.17 -5.72
N VAL A 14 7.06 5.64 -6.32
CA VAL A 14 6.93 4.62 -7.36
C VAL A 14 6.71 3.27 -6.69
N PHE A 15 5.58 2.63 -7.01
CA PHE A 15 5.22 1.31 -6.49
C PHE A 15 5.64 0.23 -7.50
N ASN A 16 6.71 -0.49 -7.18
CA ASN A 16 7.17 -1.64 -7.96
C ASN A 16 7.61 -2.78 -7.03
N PHE A 17 6.73 -3.77 -6.87
CA PHE A 17 6.98 -4.99 -6.12
C PHE A 17 6.94 -6.17 -7.08
N VAL A 18 7.96 -7.01 -7.10
CA VAL A 18 8.02 -8.19 -7.98
C VAL A 18 8.29 -9.41 -7.13
N GLY A 19 7.30 -10.31 -7.03
CA GLY A 19 7.42 -11.54 -6.24
C GLY A 19 7.68 -11.31 -4.75
N VAL A 20 7.15 -10.21 -4.20
CA VAL A 20 7.36 -9.81 -2.81
C VAL A 20 6.27 -10.43 -1.94
N GLU A 21 6.63 -10.81 -0.72
CA GLU A 21 5.68 -11.39 0.23
C GLU A 21 4.64 -10.35 0.69
N LEU A 22 3.37 -10.75 0.75
CA LEU A 22 2.26 -9.87 1.13
C LEU A 22 2.45 -9.18 2.50
N PRO A 23 2.98 -9.84 3.56
CA PRO A 23 3.31 -9.18 4.82
C PRO A 23 4.37 -8.07 4.71
N ALA A 24 5.33 -8.22 3.80
CA ALA A 24 6.36 -7.20 3.58
C ALA A 24 5.76 -5.97 2.89
N ILE A 25 4.87 -6.17 1.92
CA ILE A 25 4.11 -5.09 1.29
C ILE A 25 3.22 -4.39 2.32
N ALA A 26 2.53 -5.15 3.18
CA ALA A 26 1.70 -4.58 4.25
C ALA A 26 2.52 -3.69 5.19
N LYS A 27 3.69 -4.15 5.66
CA LYS A 27 4.60 -3.32 6.48
C LYS A 27 5.02 -2.05 5.76
N PHE A 28 5.42 -2.15 4.50
CA PHE A 28 5.81 -0.98 3.72
C PHE A 28 4.68 0.04 3.58
N VAL A 29 3.46 -0.42 3.31
CA VAL A 29 2.28 0.45 3.20
C VAL A 29 1.92 1.06 4.56
N SER A 30 2.03 0.30 5.64
CA SER A 30 1.84 0.79 7.02
C SER A 30 2.80 1.94 7.36
N GLU A 31 4.09 1.78 7.05
CA GLU A 31 5.10 2.82 7.24
C GLU A 31 4.86 4.04 6.36
N LEU A 32 4.61 3.81 5.06
CA LEU A 32 4.36 4.88 4.08
C LEU A 32 3.15 5.73 4.44
N THR A 33 2.07 5.08 4.88
CA THR A 33 0.79 5.74 5.21
C THR A 33 0.70 6.16 6.67
N SER A 34 1.67 5.74 7.49
CA SER A 34 1.66 5.89 8.96
C SER A 34 0.36 5.36 9.59
N LYS A 35 -0.17 4.25 9.07
CA LYS A 35 -1.39 3.58 9.57
C LYS A 35 -1.06 2.23 10.18
N ASN A 36 -1.76 1.89 11.26
CA ASN A 36 -1.70 0.55 11.85
C ASN A 36 -2.46 -0.44 10.95
N LEU A 37 -1.79 -1.52 10.53
CA LEU A 37 -2.41 -2.62 9.80
C LEU A 37 -2.40 -3.88 10.68
N ILE A 38 -3.54 -4.57 10.75
CA ILE A 38 -3.70 -5.84 11.45
C ILE A 38 -4.06 -6.88 10.40
N PHE A 39 -3.33 -7.98 10.38
CA PHE A 39 -3.52 -9.09 9.46
C PHE A 39 -3.31 -10.43 10.18
N ASP A 40 -3.99 -11.47 9.70
CA ASP A 40 -3.88 -12.83 10.23
C ASP A 40 -2.75 -13.61 9.55
N ASP A 41 -2.34 -14.74 10.12
CA ASP A 41 -1.31 -15.66 9.60
C ASP A 41 -1.67 -16.28 8.24
N GLN A 42 -2.91 -16.10 7.80
CA GLN A 42 -3.38 -16.47 6.47
C GLN A 42 -2.86 -15.52 5.38
N LEU A 43 -2.36 -14.33 5.74
CA LEU A 43 -1.83 -13.33 4.81
C LEU A 43 -0.45 -13.76 4.28
N LYS A 44 -0.44 -14.80 3.44
CA LYS A 44 0.77 -15.42 2.89
C LYS A 44 0.67 -15.52 1.38
N GLY A 45 1.82 -15.45 0.71
CA GLY A 45 1.90 -15.49 -0.75
C GLY A 45 2.79 -14.39 -1.30
N LYS A 46 3.20 -14.56 -2.56
CA LYS A 46 4.01 -13.61 -3.31
C LYS A 46 3.14 -12.87 -4.31
N ILE A 47 3.26 -11.55 -4.34
CA ILE A 47 2.49 -10.70 -5.23
C ILE A 47 3.44 -9.81 -6.01
N THR A 48 3.03 -9.52 -7.24
CA THR A 48 3.68 -8.56 -8.10
C THR A 48 2.73 -7.39 -8.33
N ILE A 49 3.17 -6.19 -7.95
CA ILE A 49 2.46 -4.93 -8.13
C ILE A 49 3.35 -4.02 -8.96
N VAL A 50 2.86 -3.59 -10.13
CA VAL A 50 3.56 -2.66 -11.00
C VAL A 50 2.65 -1.46 -11.24
N ALA A 51 2.97 -0.32 -10.62
CA ALA A 51 2.27 0.92 -10.88
C ALA A 51 2.91 1.65 -12.07
N PRO A 52 2.13 2.02 -13.11
CA PRO A 52 2.66 2.71 -14.29
C PRO A 52 3.04 4.18 -14.01
N SER A 53 2.54 4.75 -12.90
CA SER A 53 2.77 6.14 -12.52
C SER A 53 3.09 6.25 -11.03
N PRO A 54 3.85 7.27 -10.61
CA PRO A 54 4.07 7.56 -9.19
C PRO A 54 2.74 7.82 -8.46
N LEU A 55 2.57 7.22 -7.29
CA LEU A 55 1.36 7.31 -6.48
C LEU A 55 1.61 8.11 -5.20
N ASN A 56 0.61 8.86 -4.75
CA ASN A 56 0.66 9.48 -3.42
C ASN A 56 0.32 8.42 -2.34
N LYS A 57 0.43 8.81 -1.06
CA LYS A 57 0.12 7.94 0.09
C LYS A 57 -1.32 7.39 0.06
N ALA A 58 -2.28 8.19 -0.39
CA ALA A 58 -3.68 7.78 -0.45
C ALA A 58 -3.91 6.73 -1.54
N ASP A 59 -3.34 6.94 -2.73
CA ASP A 59 -3.45 6.01 -3.85
C ASP A 59 -2.66 4.72 -3.61
N ALA A 60 -1.51 4.81 -2.96
CA ALA A 60 -0.75 3.65 -2.48
C ALA A 60 -1.59 2.77 -1.54
N PHE A 61 -2.28 3.39 -0.57
CA PHE A 61 -3.17 2.68 0.34
C PHE A 61 -4.34 2.04 -0.40
N ARG A 62 -4.98 2.79 -1.31
CA ARG A 62 -6.09 2.28 -2.13
C ARG A 62 -5.66 1.08 -2.96
N LEU A 63 -4.51 1.16 -3.62
CA LEU A 63 -3.98 0.08 -4.44
C LEU A 63 -3.70 -1.17 -3.59
N PHE A 64 -3.08 -1.00 -2.42
CA PHE A 64 -2.87 -2.10 -1.48
C PHE A 64 -4.19 -2.77 -1.06
N THR A 65 -5.20 -1.97 -0.72
CA THR A 65 -6.52 -2.48 -0.34
C THR A 65 -7.17 -3.24 -1.50
N SER A 66 -7.07 -2.74 -2.73
CA SER A 66 -7.56 -3.45 -3.92
C SER A 66 -6.84 -4.79 -4.17
N VAL A 67 -5.55 -4.89 -3.84
CA VAL A 67 -4.84 -6.16 -3.91
C VAL A 67 -5.38 -7.15 -2.88
N LEU A 68 -5.67 -6.71 -1.65
CA LEU A 68 -6.28 -7.55 -0.62
C LEU A 68 -7.67 -8.04 -1.06
N GLU A 69 -8.51 -7.15 -1.60
CA GLU A 69 -9.84 -7.48 -2.11
C GLU A 69 -9.78 -8.56 -3.21
N ILE A 70 -8.82 -8.47 -4.14
CA ILE A 70 -8.63 -9.46 -5.21
C ILE A 70 -8.24 -10.83 -4.62
N LEU A 71 -7.42 -10.82 -3.57
CA LEU A 71 -6.99 -12.03 -2.88
C LEU A 71 -8.03 -12.56 -1.89
N SER A 72 -9.20 -11.91 -1.81
CA SER A 72 -10.29 -12.25 -0.88
C SER A 72 -9.88 -12.15 0.60
N TYR A 73 -8.97 -11.23 0.91
CA TYR A 73 -8.60 -10.84 2.28
C TYR A 73 -9.31 -9.56 2.72
#